data_AF-A0A955RYU3-F1
#
_entry.id   AF-A0A955RYU3-F1
#
_cell.length_a   1.000
_cell.length_b   1.000
_cell.length_c   1.000
_cell.angle_alpha   90.00
_cell.angle_beta   90.00
_cell.angle_gamma   90.00
#
_symmetry.space_group_name_H-M   'P 1'
#
loop_
_entity.id
_entity.type
_entity.pdbx_description
1 polymer ?
#
loop_
_entity_poly.entity_id
_entity_poly.type
_entity_poly.pdbx_seq_one_letter_code
_entity_poly.pdbx_strand_id
1 'polypeptide(L)'
;MTDLLFARYQMTVSLGFHIIFACIGMTMPFFMAVSHWKWLKTGDKVYLNLTKAWSKGVAILFATGAVSGTMLSFELGLLWPKFMEHAGPIFGMPFSMEGTAFFLEAIALGIYLYGWKRIPPYVHWFFGLLVGIAGVTSGIFVVAANAWMNSPAGFDWIDGVAINVDPVKAMFNDAWFTQALHMTLAAFMATGFGVAG
;
A
#
# COMPACT_ATOMS: atom_id res chain seq x y z
N MET A 1 22.02 -24.70 5.59
CA MET A 1 21.53 -23.63 4.68
C MET A 1 22.47 -22.44 4.83
N THR A 2 22.73 -21.69 3.76
CA THR A 2 23.58 -20.48 3.81
C THR A 2 22.80 -19.27 4.34
N ASP A 3 23.49 -18.26 4.86
CA ASP A 3 22.86 -17.01 5.34
C ASP A 3 21.98 -16.35 4.27
N LEU A 4 22.39 -16.42 3.00
CA LEU A 4 21.60 -15.95 1.86
C LEU A 4 20.26 -16.68 1.71
N LEU A 5 20.21 -17.99 1.93
CA LEU A 5 18.97 -18.74 1.86
C LEU A 5 18.04 -18.36 3.00
N PHE A 6 18.56 -18.20 4.22
CA PHE A 6 17.76 -17.75 5.36
C PHE A 6 17.18 -16.35 5.14
N ALA A 7 17.98 -15.41 4.61
CA ALA A 7 17.51 -14.07 4.25
C ALA A 7 16.36 -14.12 3.21
N ARG A 8 16.47 -14.99 2.20
CA ARG A 8 15.40 -15.20 1.21
C ARG A 8 14.14 -15.79 1.83
N TYR A 9 14.27 -16.83 2.67
CA TYR A 9 13.13 -17.45 3.32
C TYR A 9 12.42 -16.50 4.28
N GLN A 10 13.17 -15.76 5.10
CA GLN A 10 12.62 -14.77 6.01
C GLN A 10 11.81 -13.72 5.25
N MET A 11 12.43 -13.08 4.25
CA MET A 11 11.75 -12.06 3.43
C MET A 11 10.54 -12.63 2.69
N THR A 12 10.59 -13.90 2.24
CA THR A 12 9.45 -14.58 1.59
C THR A 12 8.26 -14.72 2.54
N VAL A 13 8.50 -15.18 3.77
CA VAL A 13 7.45 -15.33 4.79
C VAL A 13 6.87 -13.97 5.16
N SER A 14 7.73 -12.99 5.40
CA SER A 14 7.35 -11.63 5.75
C SER A 14 6.51 -10.95 4.66
N LEU A 15 6.94 -11.00 3.40
CA LEU A 15 6.18 -10.46 2.26
C LEU A 15 4.88 -11.23 2.02
N GLY A 16 4.94 -12.57 2.09
CA GLY A 16 3.77 -13.43 1.91
C GLY A 16 2.68 -13.19 2.96
N PHE A 17 3.08 -12.90 4.21
CA PHE A 17 2.16 -12.45 5.24
C PHE A 17 1.62 -11.04 4.94
N HIS A 18 2.52 -10.09 4.68
CA HIS A 18 2.16 -8.68 4.51
C HIS A 18 1.18 -8.45 3.35
N ILE A 19 1.38 -9.12 2.21
CA ILE A 19 0.62 -8.86 1.00
C ILE A 19 -0.88 -9.15 1.16
N ILE A 20 -1.25 -10.10 2.02
CA ILE A 20 -2.65 -10.42 2.32
C ILE A 20 -3.33 -9.19 2.93
N PHE A 21 -2.70 -8.57 3.92
CA PHE A 21 -3.24 -7.41 4.62
C PHE A 21 -3.11 -6.13 3.79
N ALA A 22 -2.03 -5.99 3.02
CA ALA A 22 -1.81 -4.84 2.14
C ALA A 22 -2.89 -4.75 1.05
N CYS A 23 -3.21 -5.85 0.37
CA CYS A 23 -4.25 -5.90 -0.66
C CYS A 23 -5.64 -5.52 -0.12
N ILE A 24 -5.97 -6.01 1.08
CA ILE A 24 -7.25 -5.68 1.72
C ILE A 24 -7.24 -4.22 2.19
N GLY A 25 -6.15 -3.77 2.84
CA GLY A 25 -5.97 -2.40 3.31
C GLY A 25 -6.17 -1.37 2.19
N MET A 26 -5.54 -1.59 1.03
CA MET A 26 -5.61 -0.64 -0.08
C MET A 26 -6.98 -0.61 -0.79
N THR A 27 -7.69 -1.74 -0.89
CA THR A 27 -8.90 -1.85 -1.74
C THR A 27 -10.22 -1.90 -0.97
N MET A 28 -10.24 -2.47 0.24
CA MET A 28 -11.44 -2.55 1.06
C MET A 28 -12.12 -1.21 1.37
N PRO A 29 -11.36 -0.10 1.56
CA PRO A 29 -11.95 1.21 1.74
C PRO A 29 -12.82 1.69 0.57
N PHE A 30 -12.57 1.24 -0.67
CA PHE A 30 -13.46 1.58 -1.79
C PHE A 30 -14.81 0.88 -1.68
N PHE A 31 -14.84 -0.41 -1.32
CA PHE A 31 -16.09 -1.12 -1.09
C PHE A 31 -16.87 -0.49 0.07
N MET A 32 -16.17 -0.14 1.15
CA MET A 32 -16.72 0.61 2.28
C MET A 32 -17.30 1.97 1.84
N ALA A 33 -16.58 2.75 1.03
CA ALA A 33 -17.05 4.02 0.50
C ALA A 33 -18.29 3.86 -0.39
N VAL A 34 -18.37 2.80 -1.21
CA VAL A 34 -19.55 2.49 -2.03
C VAL A 34 -20.77 2.16 -1.16
N SER A 35 -20.61 1.28 -0.16
CA SER A 35 -21.68 0.96 0.80
C SER A 35 -22.15 2.22 1.53
N HIS A 36 -21.20 3.05 1.97
CA HIS A 36 -21.50 4.28 2.68
C HIS A 36 -22.24 5.29 1.78
N TRP A 37 -21.83 5.43 0.52
CA TRP A 37 -22.52 6.26 -0.47
C TRP A 37 -23.97 5.80 -0.70
N LYS A 38 -24.17 4.49 -0.84
CA LYS A 38 -25.51 3.91 -1.03
C LYS A 38 -26.40 4.25 0.16
N TRP A 39 -25.90 4.13 1.39
CA TRP A 39 -26.65 4.57 2.57
C TRP A 39 -27.01 6.06 2.53
N LEU A 40 -26.08 6.94 2.16
CA LEU A 40 -26.37 8.38 2.06
C LEU A 40 -27.46 8.70 1.02
N LYS A 41 -27.55 7.91 -0.04
CA LYS A 41 -28.54 8.10 -1.11
C LYS A 41 -29.91 7.48 -0.79
N THR A 42 -29.94 6.32 -0.15
CA THR A 42 -31.18 5.55 0.04
C THR A 42 -31.76 5.65 1.45
N GLY A 43 -30.94 5.98 2.46
CA GLY A 43 -31.30 5.89 3.88
C GLY A 43 -31.43 4.45 4.39
N ASP A 44 -31.14 3.44 3.58
CA ASP A 44 -31.30 2.03 3.95
C ASP A 44 -30.25 1.60 4.98
N LYS A 45 -30.74 1.14 6.13
CA LYS A 45 -29.92 0.72 7.28
C LYS A 45 -29.04 -0.48 6.98
N VAL A 46 -29.37 -1.30 5.98
CA VAL A 46 -28.53 -2.44 5.57
C VAL A 46 -27.14 -1.95 5.16
N TYR A 47 -27.06 -0.92 4.32
CA TYR A 47 -25.78 -0.34 3.90
C TYR A 47 -25.02 0.35 5.04
N LEU A 48 -25.74 0.97 5.99
CA LEU A 48 -25.11 1.55 7.18
C LEU A 48 -24.45 0.48 8.05
N ASN A 49 -25.18 -0.61 8.31
CA ASN A 49 -24.68 -1.72 9.12
C ASN A 49 -23.47 -2.38 8.44
N LEU A 50 -23.55 -2.59 7.13
CA LEU A 50 -22.45 -3.14 6.32
C LEU A 50 -21.21 -2.23 6.37
N THR A 51 -21.39 -0.92 6.14
CA THR A 51 -20.33 0.08 6.23
C THR A 51 -19.63 0.01 7.59
N LYS A 52 -20.40 0.00 8.70
CA LYS A 52 -19.84 -0.04 10.05
C LYS A 52 -19.13 -1.36 10.37
N ALA A 53 -19.65 -2.49 9.89
CA ALA A 53 -19.01 -3.78 10.06
C ALA A 53 -17.66 -3.82 9.34
N TRP A 54 -17.63 -3.42 8.07
CA TRP A 54 -16.41 -3.34 7.28
C TRP A 54 -15.41 -2.33 7.85
N SER A 55 -15.85 -1.19 8.37
CA SER A 55 -14.97 -0.20 9.00
C SER A 55 -14.15 -0.80 10.15
N LYS A 56 -14.78 -1.64 11.00
CA LYS A 56 -14.09 -2.32 12.10
C LYS A 56 -13.08 -3.35 11.58
N GLY A 57 -13.47 -4.13 10.57
CA GLY A 57 -12.59 -5.12 9.94
C GLY A 57 -11.37 -4.46 9.29
N VAL A 58 -11.59 -3.40 8.50
CA VAL A 58 -10.53 -2.59 7.89
C VAL A 58 -9.57 -2.05 8.95
N ALA A 59 -10.07 -1.54 10.08
CA ALA A 59 -9.20 -1.03 11.15
C ALA A 59 -8.23 -2.10 11.69
N ILE A 60 -8.72 -3.33 11.89
CA ILE A 60 -7.90 -4.45 12.39
C ILE A 60 -6.88 -4.88 11.33
N LEU A 61 -7.34 -5.09 10.09
CA LEU A 61 -6.49 -5.56 9.00
C LEU A 61 -5.43 -4.51 8.62
N PHE A 62 -5.79 -3.23 8.65
CA PHE A 62 -4.88 -2.11 8.45
C PHE A 62 -3.78 -2.08 9.50
N ALA A 63 -4.12 -2.24 10.79
CA ALA A 63 -3.12 -2.29 11.86
C ALA A 63 -2.13 -3.46 11.66
N THR A 64 -2.62 -4.63 11.29
CA THR A 64 -1.77 -5.79 10.97
C THR A 64 -0.87 -5.53 9.75
N GLY A 65 -1.42 -4.91 8.71
CA GLY A 65 -0.66 -4.49 7.52
C GLY A 65 0.44 -3.49 7.86
N ALA A 66 0.13 -2.47 8.67
CA ALA A 66 1.08 -1.44 9.10
C ALA A 66 2.28 -2.02 9.85
N VAL A 67 2.03 -2.92 10.81
CA VAL A 67 3.09 -3.57 11.60
C VAL A 67 3.97 -4.46 10.72
N SER A 68 3.36 -5.25 9.84
CA SER A 68 4.12 -6.11 8.92
C SER A 68 4.91 -5.32 7.86
N GLY A 69 4.39 -4.19 7.37
CA GLY A 69 5.14 -3.30 6.47
C GLY A 69 6.33 -2.61 7.15
N THR A 70 6.16 -2.24 8.43
CA THR A 70 7.26 -1.73 9.25
C THR A 70 8.37 -2.76 9.36
N MET A 71 8.03 -4.02 9.66
CA MET A 71 9.00 -5.12 9.70
C MET A 71 9.77 -5.26 8.38
N LEU A 72 9.09 -5.22 7.23
CA LEU A 72 9.72 -5.30 5.91
C LEU A 72 10.70 -4.16 5.63
N SER A 73 10.37 -2.95 6.08
CA SER A 73 11.24 -1.78 5.92
C SER A 73 12.59 -1.97 6.63
N PHE A 74 12.57 -2.61 7.81
CA PHE A 74 13.81 -2.99 8.52
C PHE A 74 14.49 -4.20 7.87
N GLU A 75 13.73 -5.20 7.42
CA GLU A 75 14.29 -6.38 6.77
C GLU A 75 15.08 -6.05 5.50
N LEU A 76 14.65 -5.04 4.72
CA LEU A 76 15.41 -4.57 3.56
C LEU A 76 16.84 -4.13 3.95
N GLY A 77 16.97 -3.35 5.02
CA GLY A 77 18.29 -2.89 5.50
C GLY A 77 19.11 -3.97 6.19
N LEU A 78 18.46 -4.82 6.99
CA LEU A 78 19.14 -5.84 7.80
C LEU A 78 19.56 -7.07 6.99
N LEU A 79 18.69 -7.54 6.09
CA LEU A 79 18.92 -8.75 5.30
C LEU A 79 19.67 -8.46 3.99
N TRP A 80 19.58 -7.24 3.47
CA TRP A 80 20.15 -6.85 2.17
C TRP A 80 21.02 -5.58 2.24
N PRO A 81 22.01 -5.49 3.16
CA PRO A 81 22.74 -4.25 3.41
C PRO A 81 23.51 -3.74 2.19
N LYS A 82 24.24 -4.61 1.47
CA LYS A 82 24.97 -4.22 0.25
C LYS A 82 24.04 -3.80 -0.90
N PHE A 83 22.86 -4.40 -0.97
CA PHE A 83 21.87 -3.99 -1.96
C PHE A 83 21.36 -2.58 -1.64
N MET A 84 21.01 -2.32 -0.38
CA MET A 84 20.53 -1.00 0.06
C MET A 84 21.61 0.08 -0.03
N GLU A 85 22.89 -0.26 0.16
CA GLU A 85 24.03 0.64 -0.04
C GLU A 85 24.05 1.24 -1.46
N HIS A 86 23.86 0.39 -2.47
CA HIS A 86 23.88 0.84 -3.87
C HIS A 86 22.54 1.36 -4.37
N ALA A 87 21.45 0.71 -3.99
CA ALA A 87 20.16 0.91 -4.63
C ALA A 87 19.24 1.85 -3.84
N GLY A 88 19.45 1.98 -2.53
CA GLY A 88 18.72 2.91 -1.66
C GLY A 88 18.74 4.37 -2.14
N PRO A 89 19.90 4.93 -2.57
CA PRO A 89 19.96 6.27 -3.14
C PRO A 89 19.15 6.47 -4.42
N ILE A 90 18.85 5.38 -5.17
CA ILE A 90 18.20 5.44 -6.48
C ILE A 90 16.68 5.35 -6.35
N PHE A 91 16.18 4.30 -5.67
CA PHE A 91 14.73 4.05 -5.55
C PHE A 91 14.16 4.39 -4.17
N GLY A 92 14.92 5.04 -3.28
CA GLY A 92 14.43 5.43 -1.95
C GLY A 92 13.27 6.44 -1.98
N MET A 93 13.14 7.22 -3.07
CA MET A 93 12.04 8.17 -3.24
C MET A 93 10.65 7.49 -3.25
N PRO A 94 10.41 6.42 -4.04
CA PRO A 94 9.20 5.62 -3.94
C PRO A 94 8.79 5.24 -2.51
N PHE A 95 9.70 4.74 -1.67
CA PHE A 95 9.41 4.40 -0.27
C PHE A 95 9.04 5.63 0.58
N SER A 96 9.66 6.78 0.32
CA SER A 96 9.29 8.04 1.01
C SER A 96 7.89 8.51 0.62
N MET A 97 7.51 8.34 -0.66
CA MET A 97 6.19 8.67 -1.18
C MET A 97 5.11 7.70 -0.68
N GLU A 98 5.44 6.40 -0.59
CA GLU A 98 4.62 5.41 0.11
C GLU A 98 4.35 5.84 1.55
N GLY A 99 5.39 6.15 2.33
CA GLY A 99 5.23 6.57 3.73
C GLY A 99 4.33 7.80 3.87
N THR A 100 4.39 8.74 2.92
CA THR A 100 3.50 9.91 2.87
C THR A 100 2.04 9.50 2.60
N ALA A 101 1.81 8.63 1.62
CA ALA A 101 0.49 8.12 1.28
C ALA A 101 -0.11 7.31 2.43
N PHE A 102 0.67 6.43 3.05
CA PHE A 102 0.28 5.63 4.20
C PHE A 102 -0.07 6.52 5.42
N PHE A 103 0.67 7.60 5.65
CA PHE A 103 0.35 8.53 6.74
C PHE A 103 -0.96 9.28 6.48
N LEU A 104 -1.19 9.72 5.24
CA LEU A 104 -2.47 10.32 4.82
C LEU A 104 -3.63 9.33 5.01
N GLU A 105 -3.43 8.07 4.63
CA GLU A 105 -4.38 6.99 4.82
C GLU A 105 -4.73 6.80 6.31
N ALA A 106 -3.72 6.73 7.17
CA ALA A 106 -3.89 6.55 8.62
C ALA A 106 -4.68 7.71 9.25
N ILE A 107 -4.39 8.96 8.86
CA ILE A 107 -5.15 10.14 9.31
C ILE A 107 -6.60 10.06 8.83
N ALA A 108 -6.81 9.80 7.53
CA ALA A 108 -8.14 9.70 6.94
C ALA A 108 -8.97 8.58 7.59
N LEU A 109 -8.35 7.44 7.89
CA LEU A 109 -8.99 6.31 8.55
C LEU A 109 -9.36 6.66 9.99
N GLY A 110 -8.49 7.34 10.74
CA GLY A 110 -8.80 7.84 12.08
C GLY A 110 -10.01 8.78 12.07
N ILE A 111 -10.03 9.75 11.15
CA ILE A 111 -11.18 10.66 10.97
C ILE A 111 -12.44 9.87 10.60
N TYR A 112 -12.33 8.87 9.71
CA TYR A 112 -13.47 8.05 9.31
C TYR A 112 -14.03 7.20 10.45
N LEU A 113 -13.18 6.55 11.25
CA LEU A 113 -13.62 5.70 12.36
C LEU A 113 -14.29 6.51 13.48
N TYR A 114 -13.77 7.70 13.79
CA TYR A 114 -14.24 8.51 14.92
C TYR A 114 -15.12 9.71 14.52
N GLY A 115 -15.33 9.95 13.23
CA GLY A 115 -16.08 11.08 12.69
C GLY A 115 -17.60 10.89 12.66
N TRP A 116 -18.10 9.69 12.95
CA TRP A 116 -19.54 9.41 12.99
C TRP A 116 -20.27 10.39 13.91
N LYS A 117 -21.31 11.06 13.38
CA LYS A 117 -22.10 12.10 14.06
C LYS A 117 -21.31 13.35 14.51
N ARG A 118 -20.03 13.48 14.15
CA ARG A 118 -19.17 14.63 14.48
C ARG A 118 -18.85 15.52 13.30
N ILE A 119 -18.92 14.99 12.08
CA ILE A 119 -18.68 15.74 10.84
C ILE A 119 -19.84 15.53 9.85
N PRO A 120 -20.02 16.44 8.87
CA PRO A 120 -21.11 16.33 7.89
C PRO A 120 -21.08 14.99 7.14
N PRO A 121 -22.22 14.35 6.84
CA PRO A 121 -22.24 12.98 6.30
C PRO A 121 -21.46 12.79 4.99
N TYR A 122 -21.55 13.75 4.07
CA TYR A 122 -20.80 13.69 2.80
C TYR A 122 -19.29 13.91 2.99
N VAL A 123 -18.88 14.72 3.98
CA VAL A 123 -17.47 14.89 4.33
C VAL A 123 -16.93 13.63 5.00
N HIS A 124 -17.73 13.02 5.89
CA HIS A 124 -17.42 11.71 6.47
C HIS A 124 -17.21 10.64 5.40
N TRP A 125 -18.10 10.59 4.40
CA TRP A 125 -17.94 9.70 3.25
C TRP A 125 -16.67 9.98 2.45
N PHE A 126 -16.35 11.24 2.19
CA PHE A 126 -15.14 11.63 1.47
C PHE A 126 -13.88 11.12 2.17
N PHE A 127 -13.78 11.23 3.50
CA PHE A 127 -12.65 10.65 4.24
C PHE A 127 -12.55 9.14 4.07
N GLY A 128 -13.68 8.42 4.01
CA GLY A 128 -13.68 6.98 3.73
C GLY A 128 -13.16 6.64 2.32
N LEU A 129 -13.50 7.47 1.32
CA LEU A 129 -12.96 7.34 -0.03
C LEU A 129 -11.46 7.67 -0.07
N LEU A 130 -11.04 8.70 0.67
CA LEU A 130 -9.65 9.14 0.75
C LEU A 130 -8.73 8.05 1.31
N VAL A 131 -9.19 7.23 2.26
CA VAL A 131 -8.44 6.05 2.73
C VAL A 131 -8.08 5.14 1.56
N GLY A 132 -9.05 4.81 0.69
CA GLY A 132 -8.79 3.96 -0.47
C GLY A 132 -7.85 4.59 -1.50
N ILE A 133 -8.04 5.87 -1.80
CA ILE A 133 -7.17 6.59 -2.74
C ILE A 133 -5.72 6.61 -2.22
N ALA A 134 -5.54 6.90 -0.94
CA ALA A 134 -4.23 6.90 -0.30
C ALA A 134 -3.59 5.51 -0.29
N GLY A 135 -4.35 4.47 0.06
CA GLY A 135 -3.86 3.09 0.06
C GLY A 135 -3.46 2.57 -1.33
N VAL A 136 -4.25 2.85 -2.37
CA VAL A 136 -3.88 2.51 -3.76
C VAL A 136 -2.63 3.28 -4.21
N THR A 137 -2.56 4.57 -3.87
CA THR A 137 -1.39 5.41 -4.17
C THR A 137 -0.13 4.86 -3.49
N SER A 138 -0.25 4.43 -2.23
CA SER A 138 0.81 3.75 -1.47
C SER A 138 1.30 2.50 -2.21
N GLY A 139 0.36 1.63 -2.62
CA GLY A 139 0.68 0.42 -3.37
C GLY A 139 1.39 0.69 -4.70
N ILE A 140 0.99 1.74 -5.43
CA ILE A 140 1.65 2.15 -6.69
C ILE A 140 3.11 2.56 -6.45
N PHE A 141 3.41 3.27 -5.35
CA PHE A 141 4.77 3.66 -5.02
C PHE A 141 5.64 2.48 -4.58
N VAL A 142 5.10 1.54 -3.79
CA VAL A 142 5.81 0.29 -3.45
C VAL A 142 6.14 -0.50 -4.71
N VAL A 143 5.16 -0.64 -5.60
CA VAL A 143 5.35 -1.37 -6.86
C VAL A 143 6.36 -0.64 -7.75
N ALA A 144 6.50 0.68 -7.67
CA ALA A 144 7.56 1.38 -8.40
C ALA A 144 8.97 0.98 -7.96
N ALA A 145 9.19 0.76 -6.66
CA ALA A 145 10.45 0.21 -6.18
C ALA A 145 10.69 -1.21 -6.70
N ASN A 146 9.67 -2.09 -6.64
CA ASN A 146 9.77 -3.44 -7.20
C ASN A 146 9.99 -3.43 -8.73
N ALA A 147 9.33 -2.54 -9.45
CA ALA A 147 9.47 -2.39 -10.89
C ALA A 147 10.89 -1.96 -11.23
N TRP A 148 11.47 -1.02 -10.47
CA TRP A 148 12.87 -0.61 -10.65
C TRP A 148 13.84 -1.77 -10.42
N MET A 149 13.58 -2.65 -9.44
CA MET A 149 14.39 -3.86 -9.23
C MET A 149 14.38 -4.81 -10.44
N ASN A 150 13.33 -4.76 -11.28
CA ASN A 150 13.22 -5.56 -12.50
C ASN A 150 13.73 -4.82 -13.75
N SER A 151 13.58 -3.50 -13.81
CA SER A 151 14.00 -2.63 -14.91
C SER A 151 14.71 -1.39 -14.34
N PRO A 152 16.00 -1.51 -13.97
CA PRO A 152 16.75 -0.39 -13.40
C PRO A 152 16.92 0.74 -14.40
N ALA A 153 16.55 1.96 -14.00
CA ALA A 153 16.67 3.16 -14.82
C ALA A 153 16.98 4.38 -13.95
N GLY A 154 17.37 5.49 -14.58
CA GLY A 154 17.56 6.78 -13.91
C GLY A 154 18.86 6.91 -13.12
N PHE A 155 19.95 6.28 -13.55
CA PHE A 155 21.29 6.48 -12.98
C PHE A 155 22.37 6.07 -13.98
N ASP A 156 23.58 6.61 -13.82
CA ASP A 156 24.80 6.11 -14.48
C ASP A 156 25.58 5.22 -13.51
N TRP A 157 26.18 4.15 -14.01
CA TRP A 157 26.98 3.21 -13.20
C TRP A 157 28.46 3.33 -13.54
N ILE A 158 29.25 3.89 -12.62
CA ILE A 158 30.69 4.10 -12.80
C ILE A 158 31.43 3.56 -11.57
N ASP A 159 32.40 2.67 -11.78
CA ASP A 159 33.28 2.12 -10.73
C ASP A 159 32.54 1.54 -9.50
N GLY A 160 31.36 0.93 -9.73
CA GLY A 160 30.56 0.32 -8.66
C GLY A 160 29.69 1.31 -7.87
N VAL A 161 29.59 2.56 -8.34
CA VAL A 161 28.79 3.62 -7.72
C VAL A 161 27.76 4.14 -8.72
N ALA A 162 26.53 4.34 -8.24
CA ALA A 162 25.49 5.01 -8.98
C ALA A 162 25.64 6.53 -8.86
N ILE A 163 25.72 7.23 -10.00
CA ILE A 163 25.80 8.69 -10.08
C ILE A 163 24.68 9.24 -10.97
N ASN A 164 24.50 10.57 -10.99
CA ASN A 164 23.48 11.26 -11.81
C ASN A 164 22.07 10.67 -11.65
N VAL A 165 21.70 10.36 -10.41
CA VAL A 165 20.40 9.75 -10.09
C VAL A 165 19.26 10.70 -10.48
N ASP A 166 18.35 10.20 -11.31
CA ASP A 166 17.06 10.80 -11.66
C ASP A 166 15.94 9.96 -11.02
N PRO A 167 15.42 10.38 -9.86
CA PRO A 167 14.41 9.62 -9.12
C PRO A 167 13.11 9.43 -9.89
N VAL A 168 12.76 10.37 -10.77
CA VAL A 168 11.51 10.30 -11.55
C VAL A 168 11.63 9.22 -12.62
N LYS A 169 12.76 9.16 -13.33
CA LYS A 169 13.05 8.07 -14.28
C LYS A 169 13.19 6.72 -13.59
N ALA A 170 13.79 6.68 -12.40
CA ALA A 170 13.88 5.44 -11.63
C ALA A 170 12.48 4.93 -11.22
N MET A 171 11.61 5.83 -10.75
CA MET A 171 10.26 5.48 -10.32
C MET A 171 9.35 5.06 -11.50
N PHE A 172 9.38 5.81 -12.61
CA PHE A 172 8.57 5.55 -13.79
C PHE A 172 9.38 4.85 -14.90
N ASN A 173 10.01 3.74 -14.54
CA ASN A 173 10.72 2.86 -15.48
C ASN A 173 9.75 2.05 -16.36
N ASP A 174 10.29 1.35 -17.36
CA ASP A 174 9.52 0.59 -18.36
C ASP A 174 8.60 -0.49 -17.74
N ALA A 175 8.96 -1.04 -16.57
CA ALA A 175 8.17 -2.06 -15.89
C ALA A 175 7.08 -1.48 -14.97
N TRP A 176 7.16 -0.19 -14.60
CA TRP A 176 6.29 0.41 -13.59
C TRP A 176 4.81 0.30 -13.94
N PHE A 177 4.43 0.72 -15.15
CA PHE A 177 3.02 0.84 -15.50
C PHE A 177 2.31 -0.51 -15.50
N THR A 178 2.92 -1.54 -16.11
CA THR A 178 2.33 -2.87 -16.21
C THR A 178 2.24 -3.55 -14.84
N GLN A 179 3.26 -3.43 -13.99
CA GLN A 179 3.26 -4.00 -12.65
C GLN A 179 2.26 -3.28 -11.74
N ALA A 180 2.24 -1.94 -11.73
CA ALA A 180 1.33 -1.16 -10.90
C ALA A 180 -0.12 -1.41 -11.29
N LEU A 181 -0.42 -1.47 -12.59
CA LEU A 181 -1.74 -1.79 -13.11
C LEU A 181 -2.17 -3.21 -12.71
N HIS A 182 -1.32 -4.21 -12.95
CA HIS A 182 -1.63 -5.60 -12.63
C HIS A 182 -1.85 -5.79 -11.13
N MET A 183 -0.95 -5.28 -10.29
CA MET A 183 -1.04 -5.41 -8.83
C MET A 183 -2.32 -4.77 -8.29
N THR A 184 -2.65 -3.56 -8.77
CA THR A 184 -3.86 -2.86 -8.34
C THR A 184 -5.12 -3.64 -8.72
N LEU A 185 -5.22 -4.10 -9.97
CA LEU A 185 -6.38 -4.88 -10.43
C LEU A 185 -6.51 -6.22 -9.71
N ALA A 186 -5.39 -6.91 -9.47
CA ALA A 186 -5.36 -8.17 -8.73
C ALA A 186 -5.81 -7.97 -7.28
N ALA A 187 -5.40 -6.89 -6.61
CA ALA A 187 -5.83 -6.57 -5.26
C ALA A 187 -7.34 -6.28 -5.19
N PHE A 188 -7.89 -5.53 -6.16
CA PHE A 188 -9.34 -5.29 -6.24
C PHE A 188 -10.13 -6.57 -6.49
N MET A 189 -9.61 -7.44 -7.36
CA MET A 189 -10.24 -8.74 -7.65
C MET A 189 -10.24 -9.64 -6.41
N ALA A 190 -9.08 -9.83 -5.78
CA ALA A 190 -8.93 -10.69 -4.61
C ALA A 190 -9.80 -10.24 -3.44
N THR A 191 -9.75 -8.95 -3.10
CA THR A 191 -10.57 -8.39 -2.03
C THR A 191 -12.05 -8.40 -2.40
N GLY A 192 -12.41 -8.13 -3.66
CA GLY A 192 -13.78 -8.20 -4.14
C GLY A 192 -14.39 -9.59 -3.97
N PHE A 193 -13.66 -10.65 -4.33
CA PHE A 193 -14.09 -12.03 -4.07
C PHE A 193 -14.15 -12.34 -2.58
N GLY A 194 -13.18 -11.88 -1.79
CA GLY A 194 -13.17 -12.07 -0.34
C GLY A 194 -14.34 -11.38 0.38
N VAL A 195 -14.89 -10.31 -0.19
CA VAL A 195 -16.09 -9.62 0.33
C VAL A 195 -17.39 -10.30 -0.12
N ALA A 196 -17.38 -10.96 -1.28
CA ALA A 196 -18.55 -11.59 -1.87
C ALA A 196 -18.84 -13.00 -1.32
N GLY A 197 -17.80 -13.74 -0.92
CA GLY A 197 -17.89 -15.06 -0.30
C GLY A 197 -18.21 -15.01 1.18
#